data_AF-A0AAV0X7D8-F1
#
_entry.id   AF-A0AAV0X7D8-F1
#
_cell.length_a   1.000
_cell.length_b   1.000
_cell.length_c   1.000
_cell.angle_alpha   90.00
_cell.angle_beta   90.00
_cell.angle_gamma   90.00
#
_symmetry.space_group_name_H-M   'P 1'
#
loop_
_entity.id
_entity.type
_entity.pdbx_description
1 polymer ?
#
loop_
_entity_poly.entity_id
_entity_poly.type
_entity_poly.pdbx_seq_one_letter_code
_entity_poly.pdbx_strand_id
1 'polypeptide(L)' 'MSNDEPPLCDTCRVPLTVKHIITECHKYNQYRDQFHISEQICQALGPNPQDTNNLILFLKKSELYNLI' A
#
# COMPACT_ATOMS: atom_id res chain seq x y z
N MET A 1 18.22 19.39 -7.72
CA MET A 1 18.56 18.27 -6.84
C MET A 1 17.28 17.90 -6.11
N SER A 2 16.52 16.94 -6.64
CA SER A 2 15.29 16.49 -5.98
C SER A 2 15.70 15.46 -4.93
N ASN A 3 16.03 15.93 -3.73
CA ASN A 3 15.99 15.08 -2.55
C ASN A 3 14.51 14.86 -2.26
N ASP A 4 13.88 13.96 -3.02
CA ASP A 4 12.49 13.57 -2.82
C ASP A 4 12.48 12.72 -1.56
N GLU A 5 12.44 13.39 -0.41
CA GLU A 5 12.21 12.75 0.86
C GLU A 5 10.93 11.93 0.71
N PRO A 6 10.98 10.61 0.95
CA PRO A 6 9.85 9.74 0.68
C PRO A 6 8.62 10.32 1.39
N PRO A 7 7.48 10.39 0.70
CA PRO A 7 6.28 10.99 1.27
C PRO A 7 6.05 10.37 2.64
N LEU A 8 5.79 11.18 3.66
CA LEU A 8 5.49 10.65 4.99
C LEU A 8 4.01 10.29 5.03
N CYS A 9 3.67 9.17 5.66
CA CYS A 9 2.28 8.88 5.97
C CYS A 9 1.80 9.90 7.00
N ASP A 10 0.83 10.74 6.65
CA ASP A 10 0.29 11.78 7.55
C ASP A 10 -0.24 11.18 8.88
N THR A 11 -0.82 9.97 8.80
CA THR A 11 -1.39 9.25 9.93
C THR A 11 -0.34 8.56 10.81
N CYS A 12 0.70 7.97 10.21
CA CYS A 12 1.67 7.16 10.94
C CYS A 12 3.01 7.89 11.18
N ARG A 13 3.21 9.07 10.56
CA ARG A 13 4.44 9.89 10.60
C ARG A 13 5.73 9.11 10.29
N VAL A 14 5.61 8.06 9.50
CA VAL A 14 6.72 7.24 9.02
C VAL A 14 6.81 7.35 7.49
N PRO A 15 7.98 7.06 6.89
CA PRO A 15 8.12 7.02 5.44
C PRO A 15 7.07 6.09 4.81
N LEU A 16 6.28 6.66 3.92
CA LEU A 16 5.26 5.97 3.13
C LEU A 16 5.99 5.03 2.17
N THR A 17 6.08 3.78 2.57
CA THR A 17 6.64 2.70 1.77
C THR A 17 5.53 1.74 1.37
N VAL A 18 5.72 1.02 0.26
CA VAL A 18 4.79 -0.03 -0.17
C VAL A 18 4.54 -1.04 0.96
N LYS A 19 5.59 -1.38 1.74
CA LYS A 19 5.47 -2.19 2.96
C LYS A 19 4.55 -1.53 3.98
N HIS A 20 4.81 -0.27 4.34
CA HIS A 20 3.98 0.43 5.31
C HIS A 20 2.51 0.47 4.88
N ILE A 21 2.23 0.88 3.64
CA ILE A 21 0.89 0.96 3.08
C ILE A 21 0.13 -0.38 3.19
N ILE A 22 0.80 -1.49 2.84
CA ILE A 22 0.17 -2.81 2.73
C ILE A 22 0.08 -3.50 4.10
N THR A 23 1.07 -3.34 4.99
CA THR A 23 1.17 -4.16 6.20
C THR A 23 0.97 -3.36 7.50
N GLU A 24 1.27 -2.06 7.52
CA GLU A 24 1.36 -1.28 8.78
C GLU A 24 0.40 -0.09 8.87
N CYS A 25 -0.05 0.44 7.74
CA CYS A 25 -0.73 1.74 7.71
C CYS A 25 -2.19 1.64 8.14
N HIS A 26 -2.51 2.25 9.28
CA HIS A 26 -3.87 2.23 9.82
C HIS A 26 -4.89 2.94 8.90
N LYS A 27 -4.47 4.00 8.20
CA LYS A 27 -5.29 4.70 7.20
C LYS A 27 -5.85 3.74 6.14
N TYR A 28 -5.06 2.74 5.78
CA TYR A 28 -5.39 1.79 4.74
C TYR A 28 -6.05 0.51 5.26
N ASN A 29 -6.23 0.38 6.58
CA ASN A 29 -6.77 -0.83 7.19
C ASN A 29 -8.14 -1.23 6.64
N GLN A 30 -9.04 -0.26 6.44
CA GLN A 30 -10.35 -0.53 5.84
C GLN A 30 -10.24 -1.05 4.40
N TYR A 31 -9.34 -0.50 3.59
CA TYR A 31 -9.16 -0.95 2.22
C TYR A 31 -8.50 -2.35 2.19
N ARG A 32 -7.59 -2.65 3.11
CA ARG A 32 -6.99 -3.99 3.21
C ARG A 32 -8.02 -5.05 3.52
N ASP A 33 -8.91 -4.77 4.48
CA ASP A 33 -10.01 -5.66 4.81
C ASP A 33 -10.95 -5.84 3.61
N GLN A 34 -11.33 -4.72 2.96
CA GLN A 34 -12.23 -4.72 1.80
C GLN A 34 -11.66 -5.45 0.56
N PHE A 35 -10.35 -5.36 0.33
CA PHE A 35 -9.67 -6.02 -0.79
C PHE A 35 -9.01 -7.35 -0.39
N HIS A 36 -9.22 -7.82 0.85
CA HIS A 36 -8.59 -9.01 1.42
C HIS A 36 -7.07 -9.04 1.19
N ILE A 37 -6.41 -7.89 1.33
CA ILE A 37 -4.97 -7.76 1.17
C ILE A 37 -4.29 -8.49 2.31
N SER A 38 -3.39 -9.41 1.95
CA SER A 38 -2.59 -10.10 2.95
C SER A 38 -1.69 -9.13 3.70
N GLU A 39 -1.62 -9.28 5.02
CA GLU A 39 -0.67 -8.54 5.88
C GLU A 39 0.79 -8.87 5.54
N GLN A 40 1.03 -9.92 4.74
CA GLN A 40 2.32 -10.27 4.21
C GLN A 40 2.51 -9.69 2.81
N ILE A 41 3.40 -8.71 2.69
CA ILE A 41 3.71 -8.07 1.40
C ILE A 41 4.17 -9.08 0.34
N CYS A 42 4.86 -10.15 0.74
CA CYS A 42 5.31 -11.21 -0.17
C CYS A 42 4.14 -12.00 -0.76
N GLN A 43 3.05 -12.15 0.00
CA GLN A 43 1.84 -12.82 -0.45
C GLN A 43 1.01 -11.88 -1.33
N ALA A 44 0.90 -10.62 -0.93
CA ALA A 44 0.18 -9.60 -1.68
C ALA A 44 0.84 -9.27 -3.04
N LEU A 45 2.18 -9.27 -3.11
CA LEU A 45 2.98 -9.15 -4.34
C LEU A 45 3.36 -10.51 -4.94
N GLY A 46 2.74 -11.60 -4.48
CA GLY A 46 3.03 -12.94 -4.96
C GLY A 46 2.69 -13.11 -6.44
N PRO A 47 3.13 -14.21 -7.07
CA PRO A 47 2.83 -14.51 -8.47
C PRO A 47 1.34 -14.75 -8.75
N ASN A 48 0.50 -14.71 -7.72
CA ASN A 48 -0.93 -14.87 -7.85
C ASN A 48 -1.55 -13.64 -8.54
N PRO A 49 -2.22 -13.83 -9.68
CA PRO A 49 -2.85 -12.74 -10.40
C PRO A 49 -4.03 -12.12 -9.62
N GLN A 50 -4.70 -12.89 -8.76
CA GLN A 50 -5.77 -12.39 -7.89
C GLN A 50 -5.24 -11.41 -6.84
N ASP A 51 -4.20 -11.81 -6.10
CA ASP A 51 -3.56 -10.96 -5.09
C ASP A 51 -2.98 -9.69 -5.72
N THR A 52 -2.31 -9.82 -6.87
CA THR A 52 -1.79 -8.67 -7.62
C THR A 52 -2.90 -7.72 -8.06
N ASN A 53 -4.03 -8.26 -8.56
CA ASN A 53 -5.16 -7.44 -8.96
C ASN A 53 -5.80 -6.71 -7.77
N ASN A 54 -5.97 -7.40 -6.64
CA ASN A 54 -6.50 -6.79 -5.42
C ASN A 54 -5.58 -5.67 -4.93
N LEU A 55 -4.26 -5.88 -4.97
CA LEU A 55 -3.26 -4.89 -4.62
C LEU A 55 -3.29 -3.67 -5.56
N ILE A 56 -3.45 -3.87 -6.87
CA ILE A 56 -3.60 -2.77 -7.84
C ILE A 56 -4.91 -1.99 -7.59
N LEU A 57 -6.02 -2.69 -7.34
CA LEU A 57 -7.31 -2.06 -7.01
C LEU A 57 -7.22 -1.25 -5.73
N PHE A 58 -6.57 -1.81 -4.72
CA PHE A 58 -6.25 -1.14 -3.47
C PHE A 58 -5.41 0.13 -3.72
N LEU A 59 -4.34 0.07 -4.52
CA LEU A 59 -3.50 1.21 -4.86
C LEU A 59 -4.27 2.31 -5.61
N LYS A 60 -5.17 1.92 -6.50
CA LYS A 60 -6.06 2.86 -7.20
C LYS A 60 -7.05 3.52 -6.25
N LYS A 61 -7.68 2.74 -5.36
CA LYS A 61 -8.67 3.24 -4.39
C LYS A 61 -8.08 4.14 -3.31
N SER A 62 -6.84 3.87 -2.93
CA SER A 62 -6.08 4.63 -1.95
C SER A 62 -5.45 5.90 -2.53
N GLU A 63 -5.65 6.15 -3.84
CA GLU A 63 -5.02 7.23 -4.63
C GLU A 63 -3.48 7.17 -4.64
N LEU A 64 -2.90 6.11 -4.08
CA LEU A 64 -1.47 5.88 -4.02
C LEU A 64 -0.87 5.58 -5.38
N TYR A 65 -1.65 5.02 -6.30
CA TYR A 65 -1.21 4.74 -7.66
C TYR A 65 -0.71 5.99 -8.41
N ASN A 66 -1.15 7.19 -8.02
CA ASN A 66 -0.66 8.45 -8.61
C ASN A 66 0.67 8.94 -8.01
N LEU A 67 1.12 8.33 -6.91
CA LEU A 67 2.37 8.66 -6.20
C LEU A 67 3.54 7.74 -6.58
N ILE A 68 3.31 6.75 -7.46
CA ILE A 68 4.29 5.74 -7.89
C ILE A 68 4.68 5.97 -9.35
#